data_AF-A0A0J7LBD8-F1
#
_entry.id   AF-A0A0J7LBD8-F1
#
_cell.length_a   1.000
_cell.length_b   1.000
_cell.length_c   1.000
_cell.angle_alpha   90.00
_cell.angle_beta   90.00
_cell.angle_gamma   90.00
#
_symmetry.space_group_name_H-M   'P 1'
#
loop_
_entity.id
_entity.type
_entity.pdbx_description
1 polymer ?
#
loop_
_entity_poly.entity_id
_entity_poly.type
_entity_poly.pdbx_seq_one_letter_code
_entity_poly.pdbx_strand_id
1 'polypeptide(L)'
;MKLNNLQILRGIAALLVCCFHFLEYINFKDLRLGDILFKRGSIGVSVFFVISGFIMAFTTLKKDFSINTSREVILFYKRRIIRIVPLYFLLTGAWMVVGGTLMVYFQGEGLSRLIHSIFFLPQKNTFPVLYLGWSLNYEMFFYLIFGIALVFRKGRYIFIAAFFILTYVAGLFYPTESYYLKMISSPLNLYFVAGIVFALLLDKFTISKKWAVVLSVIGILSFSAVLFSFITISNSLLMLLIVSSFVFTFLLFDYTFHLKGNKFLIFLGDISYSLYLSHPFVELFFRRFKVEGYINIPYFVLKLMIVIAVAAFLYYFVEKKITEYLKHRFNA
;
A
#
# COMPACT_ATOMS: atom_id res chain seq x y z
N MET A 1 12.96 -8.01 -16.00
CA MET A 1 12.36 -9.19 -15.35
C MET A 1 10.92 -8.85 -14.97
N LYS A 2 9.96 -9.77 -15.15
CA LYS A 2 8.59 -9.62 -14.63
C LYS A 2 8.55 -10.13 -13.19
N LEU A 3 7.92 -9.39 -12.29
CA LEU A 3 7.83 -9.69 -10.86
C LEU A 3 6.42 -10.21 -10.53
N ASN A 4 6.11 -11.43 -10.98
CA ASN A 4 4.74 -11.95 -10.94
C ASN A 4 4.30 -12.25 -9.51
N ASN A 5 5.18 -12.82 -8.68
CA ASN A 5 4.85 -13.15 -7.29
C ASN A 5 4.71 -11.87 -6.46
N LEU A 6 5.49 -10.83 -6.76
CA LEU A 6 5.29 -9.52 -6.15
C LEU A 6 3.92 -8.90 -6.51
N GLN A 7 3.44 -9.11 -7.74
CA GLN A 7 2.07 -8.68 -8.11
C GLN A 7 1.01 -9.47 -7.35
N ILE A 8 1.17 -10.80 -7.24
CA ILE A 8 0.27 -11.64 -6.42
C ILE A 8 0.21 -11.10 -4.98
N LEU A 9 1.36 -10.77 -4.39
CA LEU A 9 1.42 -10.23 -3.03
C LEU A 9 0.67 -8.90 -2.89
N ARG A 10 0.70 -8.02 -3.92
CA ARG A 10 -0.11 -6.80 -3.92
C ARG A 10 -1.61 -7.09 -3.89
N GLY A 11 -2.05 -8.11 -4.62
CA GLY A 11 -3.44 -8.56 -4.60
C GLY A 11 -3.86 -9.11 -3.24
N ILE A 12 -3.01 -9.97 -2.65
CA ILE A 12 -3.20 -10.51 -1.30
C ILE A 12 -3.29 -9.37 -0.27
N ALA A 13 -2.38 -8.40 -0.33
CA ALA A 13 -2.36 -7.27 0.59
C ALA A 13 -3.62 -6.40 0.50
N ALA A 14 -4.11 -6.11 -0.72
CA ALA A 14 -5.37 -5.38 -0.90
C ALA A 14 -6.56 -6.16 -0.34
N LEU A 15 -6.65 -7.47 -0.62
CA LEU A 15 -7.72 -8.32 -0.11
C LEU A 15 -7.69 -8.44 1.42
N LEU A 16 -6.52 -8.56 2.04
CA LEU A 16 -6.38 -8.57 3.50
C LEU A 16 -6.97 -7.29 4.13
N VAL A 17 -6.70 -6.12 3.52
CA VAL A 17 -7.28 -4.85 4.00
C VAL A 17 -8.80 -4.81 3.77
N CYS A 18 -9.29 -5.32 2.64
CA CYS A 18 -10.74 -5.39 2.38
C CYS A 18 -11.42 -6.28 3.42
N CYS A 19 -10.91 -7.49 3.64
CA CYS A 19 -11.44 -8.43 4.61
C CYS A 19 -11.38 -7.88 6.05
N PHE A 20 -10.34 -7.11 6.40
CA PHE A 20 -10.29 -6.40 7.69
C PHE A 20 -11.47 -5.45 7.88
N HIS A 21 -11.87 -4.70 6.85
CA HIS A 21 -13.03 -3.81 6.95
C HIS A 21 -14.37 -4.56 6.90
N PHE A 22 -14.38 -5.80 6.42
CA PHE A 22 -15.57 -6.64 6.29
C PHE A 22 -15.70 -7.68 7.40
N LEU A 23 -14.79 -7.70 8.38
CA LEU A 23 -14.69 -8.78 9.35
C LEU A 23 -15.95 -8.96 10.21
N GLU A 24 -16.67 -7.86 10.50
CA GLU A 24 -17.83 -7.91 11.39
C GLU A 24 -18.99 -8.74 10.81
N TYR A 25 -19.07 -8.86 9.48
CA TYR A 25 -20.13 -9.64 8.83
C TYR A 25 -19.98 -11.14 9.05
N ILE A 26 -18.81 -11.62 9.45
CA ILE A 26 -18.55 -13.03 9.77
C ILE A 26 -18.18 -13.23 11.24
N ASN A 27 -18.43 -12.22 12.09
CA ASN A 27 -18.37 -12.38 13.53
C ASN A 27 -19.73 -12.84 14.05
N PHE A 28 -19.83 -14.13 14.38
CA PHE A 28 -21.00 -14.70 15.02
C PHE A 28 -20.92 -14.51 16.54
N LYS A 29 -22.07 -14.63 17.22
CA LYS A 29 -22.18 -14.47 18.68
C LYS A 29 -21.19 -15.37 19.44
N ASP A 30 -21.10 -16.64 19.05
CA ASP A 30 -20.28 -17.64 19.73
C ASP A 30 -18.91 -17.87 19.08
N LEU A 31 -18.71 -17.35 17.86
CA LEU A 31 -17.45 -17.49 17.11
C LEU A 31 -17.16 -16.23 16.30
N ARG A 32 -16.18 -15.45 16.76
CA ARG A 32 -15.69 -14.25 16.07
C ARG A 32 -14.72 -14.62 14.94
N LEU A 33 -15.21 -15.32 13.91
CA LEU A 33 -14.40 -15.83 12.81
C LEU A 33 -13.67 -14.70 12.06
N GLY A 34 -14.32 -13.55 11.88
CA GLY A 34 -13.71 -12.37 11.29
C GLY A 34 -12.52 -11.83 12.08
N ASP A 35 -12.65 -11.77 13.41
CA ASP A 35 -11.55 -11.38 14.28
C ASP A 35 -10.36 -12.36 14.17
N ILE A 36 -10.64 -13.67 14.16
CA ILE A 36 -9.61 -14.71 14.07
C ILE A 36 -8.83 -14.60 12.76
N LEU A 37 -9.54 -14.40 11.64
CA LEU A 37 -8.94 -14.45 10.30
C LEU A 37 -8.37 -13.11 9.83
N PHE A 38 -9.00 -12.00 10.19
CA PHE A 38 -8.78 -10.72 9.49
C PHE A 38 -8.56 -9.51 10.40
N LYS A 39 -8.59 -9.64 11.74
CA LYS A 39 -8.33 -8.52 12.68
C LYS A 39 -6.98 -7.82 12.46
N ARG A 40 -6.00 -8.54 11.93
CA ARG A 40 -4.67 -8.01 11.58
C ARG A 40 -4.51 -7.70 10.09
N GLY A 41 -5.58 -7.72 9.29
CA GLY A 41 -5.52 -7.54 7.84
C GLY A 41 -5.05 -6.16 7.39
N SER A 42 -5.09 -5.13 8.26
CA SER A 42 -4.50 -3.81 8.01
C SER A 42 -2.98 -3.84 7.77
N ILE A 43 -2.29 -4.91 8.17
CA ILE A 43 -0.86 -5.15 7.86
C ILE A 43 -0.59 -5.15 6.34
N GLY A 44 -1.61 -5.41 5.52
CA GLY A 44 -1.50 -5.26 4.05
C GLY A 44 -0.99 -3.88 3.61
N VAL A 45 -1.27 -2.81 4.36
CA VAL A 45 -0.74 -1.47 4.08
C VAL A 45 0.79 -1.43 4.25
N SER A 46 1.31 -2.03 5.32
CA SER A 46 2.74 -2.15 5.55
C SER A 46 3.45 -2.96 4.45
N VAL A 47 2.79 -4.01 3.94
CA VAL A 47 3.27 -4.77 2.77
C VAL A 47 3.37 -3.85 1.53
N PHE A 48 2.38 -3.01 1.27
CA PHE A 48 2.44 -2.03 0.17
C PHE A 48 3.63 -1.09 0.29
N PHE A 49 3.98 -0.62 1.49
CA PHE A 49 5.13 0.26 1.69
C PHE A 49 6.46 -0.43 1.37
N VAL A 50 6.65 -1.69 1.76
CA VAL A 50 7.85 -2.46 1.36
C VAL A 50 7.91 -2.64 -0.15
N ILE A 51 6.79 -3.00 -0.78
CA ILE A 51 6.70 -3.16 -2.24
C ILE A 51 7.00 -1.84 -2.96
N SER A 52 6.50 -0.73 -2.44
CA SER A 52 6.72 0.62 -2.98
C SER A 52 8.22 0.97 -3.03
N GLY A 53 8.92 0.78 -1.91
CA GLY A 53 10.37 0.98 -1.83
C GLY A 53 11.16 0.08 -2.77
N PHE A 54 10.78 -1.20 -2.83
CA PHE A 54 11.39 -2.16 -3.74
C PHE A 54 11.22 -1.76 -5.20
N ILE A 55 9.99 -1.48 -5.65
CA ILE A 55 9.71 -1.15 -7.05
C ILE A 55 10.39 0.15 -7.48
N MET A 56 10.42 1.16 -6.61
CA MET A 56 11.11 2.41 -6.93
C MET A 56 12.60 2.19 -7.10
N ALA A 57 13.27 1.55 -6.14
CA ALA A 57 14.67 1.22 -6.27
C ALA A 57 14.91 0.33 -7.50
N PHE A 58 14.17 -0.77 -7.66
CA PHE A 58 14.29 -1.70 -8.79
C PHE A 58 14.23 -0.99 -10.16
N THR A 59 13.32 -0.04 -10.34
CA THR A 59 13.18 0.70 -11.60
C THR A 59 14.20 1.82 -11.81
N THR A 60 14.93 2.23 -10.77
CA THR A 60 15.98 3.27 -10.85
C THR A 60 17.40 2.76 -10.69
N LEU A 61 17.61 1.51 -10.29
CA LEU A 61 18.94 0.92 -10.07
C LEU A 61 19.84 1.03 -11.30
N LYS A 62 19.32 0.66 -12.47
CA LYS A 62 20.08 0.64 -13.73
C LYS A 62 20.01 1.96 -14.53
N LYS A 63 19.37 2.98 -13.97
CA LYS A 63 19.29 4.30 -14.61
C LYS A 63 20.50 5.14 -14.23
N ASP A 64 21.16 5.70 -15.24
CA ASP A 64 22.14 6.74 -15.03
C ASP A 64 21.44 8.11 -14.93
N PHE A 65 21.71 8.81 -13.84
CA PHE A 65 21.18 10.15 -13.57
C PHE A 65 22.29 11.21 -13.67
N SER A 66 23.44 10.88 -14.28
CA SER A 66 24.52 11.83 -14.58
C SER A 66 24.13 12.76 -15.75
N ILE A 67 23.39 12.24 -16.72
CA ILE A 67 22.94 12.96 -17.92
C ILE A 67 21.46 13.33 -17.71
N ASN A 68 21.16 14.63 -17.58
CA ASN A 68 19.80 15.19 -17.45
C ASN A 68 19.01 14.81 -16.18
N THR A 69 19.64 14.88 -15.00
CA THR A 69 19.00 14.63 -13.69
C THR A 69 17.63 15.30 -13.55
N SER A 70 17.51 16.59 -13.87
CA SER A 70 16.26 17.35 -13.72
C SER A 70 15.11 16.77 -14.54
N ARG A 71 15.38 16.33 -15.77
CA ARG A 71 14.37 15.70 -16.63
C ARG A 71 13.90 14.37 -16.03
N GLU A 72 14.82 13.54 -15.56
CA GLU A 72 14.47 12.24 -14.95
C GLU A 72 13.68 12.40 -13.65
N VAL A 73 14.00 13.41 -12.83
CA VAL A 73 13.24 13.77 -11.62
C VAL A 73 11.82 14.19 -11.98
N ILE A 74 11.65 15.07 -12.97
CA ILE A 74 10.33 15.51 -13.43
C ILE A 74 9.52 14.33 -13.99
N LEU A 75 10.14 13.47 -14.80
CA LEU A 75 9.50 12.27 -15.34
C LEU A 75 9.11 11.30 -14.22
N PHE A 76 9.95 11.14 -13.21
CA PHE A 76 9.63 10.34 -12.03
C PHE A 76 8.36 10.87 -11.35
N TYR A 77 8.27 12.16 -11.04
CA TYR A 77 7.07 12.72 -10.39
C TYR A 77 5.83 12.61 -11.29
N LYS A 78 5.95 12.96 -12.57
CA LYS A 78 4.84 12.86 -13.53
C LYS A 78 4.24 11.47 -13.58
N ARG A 79 5.06 10.42 -13.74
CA ARG A 79 4.60 9.02 -13.82
C ARG A 79 3.84 8.58 -12.57
N ARG A 80 4.17 9.15 -11.41
CA ARG A 80 3.65 8.77 -10.09
C ARG A 80 2.33 9.50 -9.83
N ILE A 81 2.30 10.81 -10.11
CA ILE A 81 1.07 11.62 -10.09
C ILE A 81 0.02 11.02 -11.02
N ILE A 82 0.39 10.72 -12.28
CA ILE A 82 -0.53 10.11 -13.26
C ILE A 82 -1.10 8.78 -12.78
N ARG A 83 -0.33 8.00 -12.02
CA ARG A 83 -0.77 6.69 -11.52
C ARG A 83 -1.77 6.81 -10.36
N ILE A 84 -1.53 7.72 -9.42
CA ILE A 84 -2.28 7.78 -8.15
C ILE A 84 -3.40 8.82 -8.19
N VAL A 85 -3.09 10.05 -8.61
CA VAL A 85 -3.98 11.21 -8.43
C VAL A 85 -5.33 11.06 -9.14
N PRO A 86 -5.41 10.64 -10.42
CA PRO A 86 -6.68 10.67 -11.14
C PRO A 86 -7.76 9.79 -10.51
N LEU A 87 -7.43 8.52 -10.19
CA LEU A 87 -8.40 7.59 -9.62
C LEU A 87 -8.76 8.00 -8.18
N TYR A 88 -7.78 8.40 -7.38
CA TYR A 88 -8.04 8.85 -6.02
C TYR A 88 -8.93 10.09 -5.97
N PHE A 89 -8.71 11.08 -6.84
CA PHE A 89 -9.56 12.27 -6.89
C PHE A 89 -10.98 11.94 -7.35
N LEU A 90 -11.11 11.09 -8.38
CA LEU A 90 -12.41 10.63 -8.85
C LEU A 90 -13.20 9.96 -7.72
N LEU A 91 -12.58 9.00 -7.02
CA LEU A 91 -13.24 8.28 -5.93
C LEU A 91 -13.45 9.18 -4.71
N THR A 92 -12.55 10.12 -4.41
CA THR A 92 -12.78 11.10 -3.34
C THR A 92 -14.01 11.96 -3.63
N GLY A 93 -14.15 12.47 -4.85
CA GLY A 93 -15.34 13.21 -5.28
C GLY A 93 -16.60 12.36 -5.23
N ALA A 94 -16.54 11.13 -5.74
CA ALA A 94 -17.67 10.19 -5.67
C ALA A 94 -18.10 9.91 -4.22
N TRP A 95 -17.15 9.79 -3.29
CA TRP A 95 -17.43 9.58 -1.87
C TRP A 95 -18.20 10.75 -1.25
N MET A 96 -17.83 11.99 -1.59
CA MET A 96 -18.52 13.20 -1.12
C MET A 96 -19.99 13.23 -1.57
N VAL A 97 -20.27 12.75 -2.78
CA VAL A 97 -21.62 12.70 -3.34
C VAL A 97 -22.43 11.55 -2.73
N VAL A 98 -21.89 10.33 -2.73
CA VAL A 98 -22.60 9.13 -2.26
C VAL A 98 -22.90 9.19 -0.76
N GLY A 99 -22.04 9.86 0.02
CA GLY A 99 -22.27 10.10 1.44
C GLY A 99 -23.37 11.12 1.75
N GLY A 100 -23.90 11.85 0.75
CA GLY A 100 -24.87 12.92 0.95
C GLY A 100 -24.32 14.14 1.69
N THR A 101 -23.00 14.24 1.84
CA THR A 101 -22.31 15.26 2.65
C THR A 101 -21.53 16.26 1.81
N LEU A 102 -21.84 16.37 0.50
CA LEU A 102 -21.11 17.22 -0.44
C LEU A 102 -20.91 18.65 0.08
N MET A 103 -21.99 19.30 0.55
CA MET A 103 -21.95 20.68 1.04
C MET A 103 -21.08 20.85 2.30
N VAL A 104 -20.91 19.81 3.13
CA VAL A 104 -20.05 19.84 4.32
C VAL A 104 -18.60 20.14 3.93
N TYR A 105 -18.15 19.63 2.78
CA TYR A 105 -16.77 19.79 2.33
C TYR A 105 -16.43 21.15 1.70
N PHE A 106 -17.41 22.04 1.58
CA PHE A 106 -17.20 23.41 1.07
C PHE A 106 -17.25 24.47 2.20
N GLN A 107 -17.28 24.04 3.46
CA GLN A 107 -17.32 24.95 4.62
C GLN A 107 -16.57 24.39 5.83
N GLY A 108 -16.10 25.29 6.71
CA GLY A 108 -15.51 24.96 8.02
C GLY A 108 -14.45 23.85 7.99
N GLU A 109 -14.56 22.91 8.92
CA GLU A 109 -13.64 21.76 9.03
C GLU A 109 -13.69 20.81 7.83
N GLY A 110 -14.84 20.75 7.13
CA GLY A 110 -14.98 19.91 5.94
C GLY A 110 -14.13 20.42 4.77
N LEU A 111 -14.05 21.73 4.57
CA LEU A 111 -13.15 22.33 3.57
C LEU A 111 -11.68 22.06 3.91
N SER A 112 -11.30 22.21 5.18
CA SER A 112 -9.94 21.83 5.64
C SER A 112 -9.65 20.37 5.33
N ARG A 113 -10.60 19.47 5.62
CA ARG A 113 -10.48 18.03 5.32
C ARG A 113 -10.33 17.74 3.83
N LEU A 114 -11.06 18.45 2.98
CA LEU A 114 -10.94 18.32 1.53
C LEU A 114 -9.56 18.79 1.04
N ILE A 115 -9.09 19.94 1.50
CA ILE A 115 -7.76 20.48 1.15
C ILE A 115 -6.67 19.47 1.54
N HIS A 116 -6.69 18.97 2.78
CA HIS A 116 -5.72 17.97 3.23
C HIS A 116 -5.79 16.68 2.40
N SER A 117 -6.99 16.27 2.00
CA SER A 117 -7.18 15.07 1.16
C SER A 117 -6.63 15.25 -0.25
N ILE A 118 -6.82 16.41 -0.87
CA ILE A 118 -6.35 16.73 -2.24
C ILE A 118 -4.82 16.85 -2.28
N PHE A 119 -4.23 17.48 -1.26
CA PHE A 119 -2.78 17.70 -1.19
C PHE A 119 -2.01 16.57 -0.48
N PHE A 120 -2.69 15.48 -0.12
CA PHE A 120 -2.10 14.33 0.57
C PHE A 120 -1.39 14.70 1.89
N LEU A 121 -1.99 15.64 2.63
CA LEU A 121 -1.43 16.14 3.88
C LEU A 121 -2.03 15.37 5.08
N PRO A 122 -1.22 14.97 6.08
CA PRO A 122 -1.75 14.40 7.30
C PRO A 122 -2.62 15.43 8.04
N GLN A 123 -3.71 14.98 8.65
CA GLN A 123 -4.66 15.84 9.36
C GLN A 123 -4.84 15.38 10.81
N LYS A 124 -5.08 16.35 11.70
CA LYS A 124 -5.31 16.10 13.12
C LYS A 124 -6.68 15.46 13.34
N ASN A 125 -6.73 14.39 14.12
CA ASN A 125 -7.94 13.76 14.64
C ASN A 125 -9.00 13.34 13.58
N THR A 126 -8.65 13.28 12.30
CA THR A 126 -9.58 12.89 11.25
C THR A 126 -8.86 12.25 10.08
N PHE A 127 -9.56 11.34 9.40
CA PHE A 127 -9.05 10.73 8.17
C PHE A 127 -9.35 11.64 6.97
N PRO A 128 -8.63 11.46 5.85
CA PRO A 128 -9.02 12.09 4.58
C PRO A 128 -10.48 11.79 4.20
N VAL A 129 -11.03 12.56 3.26
CA VAL A 129 -12.42 12.45 2.79
C VAL A 129 -12.75 11.00 2.44
N LEU A 130 -11.96 10.40 1.55
CA LEU A 130 -11.88 8.95 1.40
C LEU A 130 -10.86 8.44 2.41
N TYR A 131 -11.31 7.77 3.47
CA TYR A 131 -10.48 7.53 4.67
C TYR A 131 -9.15 6.82 4.36
N LEU A 132 -9.12 5.95 3.35
CA LEU A 132 -7.93 5.24 2.87
C LEU A 132 -6.81 6.15 2.34
N GLY A 133 -7.11 7.43 2.09
CA GLY A 133 -6.12 8.43 1.67
C GLY A 133 -4.97 8.60 2.68
N TRP A 134 -5.14 8.20 3.95
CA TRP A 134 -4.07 8.31 4.94
C TRP A 134 -2.80 7.55 4.52
N SER A 135 -2.93 6.38 3.88
CA SER A 135 -1.78 5.61 3.40
C SER A 135 -1.19 6.22 2.13
N LEU A 136 -2.00 6.94 1.34
CA LEU A 136 -1.53 7.69 0.17
C LEU A 136 -0.73 8.92 0.56
N ASN A 137 -0.98 9.51 1.74
CA ASN A 137 -0.12 10.57 2.29
C ASN A 137 1.33 10.07 2.45
N TYR A 138 1.49 8.86 3.01
CA TYR A 138 2.81 8.20 3.09
C TYR A 138 3.39 7.91 1.71
N GLU A 139 2.60 7.37 0.79
CA GLU A 139 3.06 7.04 -0.56
C GLU A 139 3.53 8.29 -1.33
N MET A 140 2.79 9.41 -1.25
CA MET A 140 3.20 10.69 -1.85
C MET A 140 4.41 11.29 -1.16
N PHE A 141 4.54 11.11 0.16
CA PHE A 141 5.74 11.50 0.90
C PHE A 141 6.96 10.67 0.47
N PHE A 142 6.81 9.37 0.26
CA PHE A 142 7.87 8.52 -0.31
C PHE A 142 8.28 9.01 -1.69
N TYR A 143 7.33 9.37 -2.54
CA TYR A 143 7.64 9.91 -3.87
C TYR A 143 8.43 11.20 -3.78
N LEU A 144 8.04 12.12 -2.89
CA LEU A 144 8.76 13.38 -2.64
C LEU A 144 10.21 13.13 -2.22
N ILE A 145 10.42 12.31 -1.18
CA ILE A 145 11.78 12.03 -0.68
C ILE A 145 12.60 11.28 -1.73
N PHE A 146 12.01 10.31 -2.42
CA PHE A 146 12.70 9.54 -3.44
C PHE A 146 13.08 10.41 -4.64
N GLY A 147 12.21 11.30 -5.10
CA GLY A 147 12.50 12.20 -6.22
C GLY A 147 13.59 13.23 -5.86
N ILE A 148 13.59 13.77 -4.64
CA ILE A 148 14.70 14.59 -4.12
C ILE A 148 15.99 13.76 -4.09
N ALA A 149 15.92 12.51 -3.65
CA ALA A 149 17.07 11.62 -3.55
C ALA A 149 17.77 11.40 -4.91
N LEU A 150 17.03 11.43 -6.02
CA LEU A 150 17.59 11.25 -7.37
C LEU A 150 18.65 12.31 -7.71
N VAL A 151 18.59 13.51 -7.11
CA VAL A 151 19.60 14.57 -7.27
C VAL A 151 20.97 14.12 -6.75
N PHE A 152 20.99 13.28 -5.72
CA PHE A 152 22.22 12.74 -5.12
C PHE A 152 22.82 11.56 -5.90
N ARG A 153 22.24 11.20 -7.07
CA ARG A 153 22.76 10.18 -8.00
C ARG A 153 23.10 8.87 -7.29
N LYS A 154 24.39 8.51 -7.17
CA LYS A 154 24.88 7.30 -6.50
C LYS A 154 24.55 7.28 -5.00
N GLY A 155 24.47 8.44 -4.36
CA GLY A 155 24.14 8.60 -2.95
C GLY A 155 22.64 8.54 -2.64
N ARG A 156 21.75 8.40 -3.65
CA ARG A 156 20.29 8.48 -3.46
C ARG A 156 19.73 7.54 -2.39
N TYR A 157 20.15 6.28 -2.39
CA TYR A 157 19.63 5.28 -1.46
C TYR A 157 20.16 5.48 -0.04
N ILE A 158 21.42 5.95 0.07
CA ILE A 158 22.02 6.33 1.34
C ILE A 158 21.28 7.54 1.92
N PHE A 159 21.00 8.55 1.10
CA PHE A 159 20.21 9.71 1.50
C PHE A 159 18.83 9.30 2.02
N ILE A 160 18.09 8.46 1.28
CA ILE A 160 16.75 8.00 1.71
C ILE A 160 16.82 7.23 3.03
N ALA A 161 17.75 6.26 3.13
CA ALA A 161 17.91 5.46 4.34
C ALA A 161 18.30 6.33 5.54
N ALA A 162 19.30 7.21 5.37
CA ALA A 162 19.72 8.15 6.40
C ALA A 162 18.58 9.07 6.83
N PHE A 163 17.85 9.67 5.88
CA PHE A 163 16.72 10.55 6.17
C PHE A 163 15.67 9.84 7.05
N PHE A 164 15.19 8.65 6.64
CA PHE A 164 14.15 7.95 7.39
C PHE A 164 14.63 7.34 8.71
N ILE A 165 15.87 6.86 8.79
CA ILE A 165 16.44 6.35 10.04
C ILE A 165 16.65 7.50 11.03
N LEU A 166 17.25 8.61 10.60
CA LEU A 166 17.50 9.76 11.47
C LEU A 166 16.21 10.40 11.96
N THR A 167 15.20 10.54 11.10
CA THR A 167 13.89 11.09 11.50
C THR A 167 13.14 10.16 12.44
N TYR A 168 13.20 8.84 12.23
CA TYR A 168 12.66 7.87 13.18
C TYR A 168 13.35 7.97 14.54
N VAL A 169 14.68 7.95 14.57
CA VAL A 169 15.47 8.06 15.82
C VAL A 169 15.18 9.39 16.51
N ALA A 170 15.16 10.51 15.79
CA ALA A 170 14.81 11.80 16.35
C ALA A 170 13.40 11.81 16.97
N GLY A 171 12.42 11.14 16.33
CA GLY A 171 11.07 11.01 16.88
C GLY A 171 10.97 10.21 18.18
N LEU A 172 11.94 9.33 18.47
CA LEU A 172 12.02 8.62 19.75
C LEU A 172 12.42 9.56 20.90
N PHE A 173 13.24 10.59 20.61
CA PHE A 173 13.73 11.55 21.60
C PHE A 173 12.88 12.82 21.69
N TYR A 174 12.20 13.19 20.61
CA TYR A 174 11.40 14.41 20.51
C TYR A 174 9.94 14.10 20.13
N PRO A 175 9.12 13.65 21.10
CA PRO A 175 7.68 13.51 20.89
C PRO A 175 7.08 14.86 20.49
N THR A 176 6.17 14.83 19.52
CA THR A 176 5.60 16.04 18.93
C THR A 176 4.11 15.88 18.73
N GLU A 177 3.36 16.97 18.86
CA GLU A 177 1.93 16.99 18.53
C GLU A 177 1.64 17.27 17.05
N SER A 178 2.65 17.69 16.29
CA SER A 178 2.51 17.94 14.87
C SER A 178 2.34 16.63 14.11
N TYR A 179 1.20 16.47 13.43
CA TYR A 179 0.90 15.29 12.62
C TYR A 179 1.85 15.13 11.42
N TYR A 180 2.40 16.24 10.92
CA TYR A 180 3.45 16.22 9.90
C TYR A 180 4.72 15.57 10.43
N LEU A 181 5.17 16.01 11.61
CA LEU A 181 6.37 15.45 12.22
C LEU A 181 6.14 13.99 12.67
N LYS A 182 4.96 13.65 13.20
CA LYS A 182 4.56 12.25 13.49
C LYS A 182 4.62 11.36 12.24
N MET A 183 4.20 11.86 11.08
CA MET A 183 4.30 11.12 9.82
C MET A 183 5.76 10.95 9.38
N ILE A 184 6.57 12.01 9.48
CA ILE A 184 7.99 12.01 9.09
C ILE A 184 8.81 11.04 9.96
N SER A 185 8.56 11.00 11.27
CA SER A 185 9.26 10.12 12.21
C SER A 185 8.60 8.74 12.39
N SER A 186 7.55 8.45 11.64
CA SER A 186 6.78 7.21 11.79
C SER A 186 7.62 5.96 11.46
N PRO A 187 7.53 4.88 12.26
CA PRO A 187 8.17 3.60 11.93
C PRO A 187 7.65 2.99 10.61
N LEU A 188 6.48 3.43 10.12
CA LEU A 188 5.95 3.00 8.82
C LEU A 188 6.87 3.36 7.65
N ASN A 189 7.67 4.43 7.79
CA ASN A 189 8.63 4.83 6.76
C ASN A 189 9.79 3.82 6.60
N LEU A 190 10.08 3.03 7.65
CA LEU A 190 11.16 2.04 7.59
C LEU A 190 10.80 0.81 6.73
N TYR A 191 9.51 0.54 6.52
CA TYR A 191 9.06 -0.50 5.58
C TYR A 191 9.48 -0.14 4.15
N PHE A 192 9.36 1.13 3.79
CA PHE A 192 9.84 1.65 2.50
C PHE A 192 11.36 1.46 2.34
N VAL A 193 12.13 1.76 3.40
CA VAL A 193 13.59 1.54 3.42
C VAL A 193 13.92 0.05 3.26
N ALA A 194 13.22 -0.85 3.94
CA ALA A 194 13.43 -2.29 3.81
C ALA A 194 13.25 -2.77 2.35
N GLY A 195 12.24 -2.24 1.65
CA GLY A 195 12.04 -2.49 0.22
C GLY A 195 13.23 -2.07 -0.65
N ILE A 196 13.78 -0.87 -0.40
CA ILE A 196 14.97 -0.37 -1.10
C ILE A 196 16.18 -1.28 -0.84
N VAL A 197 16.38 -1.71 0.41
CA VAL A 197 17.45 -2.63 0.80
C VAL A 197 17.32 -3.95 0.05
N PHE A 198 16.12 -4.51 -0.07
CA PHE A 198 15.90 -5.74 -0.84
C PHE A 198 16.24 -5.59 -2.32
N ALA A 199 15.89 -4.47 -2.94
CA ALA A 199 16.24 -4.21 -4.33
C ALA A 199 17.76 -4.14 -4.53
N LEU A 200 18.47 -3.46 -3.62
CA LEU A 200 19.94 -3.38 -3.65
C LEU A 200 20.61 -4.73 -3.40
N LEU A 201 20.07 -5.52 -2.46
CA LEU A 201 20.60 -6.83 -2.11
C LEU A 201 20.45 -7.79 -3.29
N LEU A 202 19.26 -7.88 -3.89
CA LEU A 202 18.97 -8.81 -4.98
C LEU A 202 19.59 -8.39 -6.33
N ASP A 203 20.04 -7.13 -6.46
CA ASP A 203 20.81 -6.67 -7.63
C ASP A 203 22.28 -7.11 -7.55
N LYS A 204 22.85 -7.16 -6.33
CA LYS A 204 24.27 -7.50 -6.11
C LYS A 204 24.52 -8.95 -5.77
N PHE A 205 23.58 -9.59 -5.08
CA PHE A 205 23.76 -10.92 -4.53
C PHE A 205 22.68 -11.87 -5.04
N THR A 206 23.10 -13.08 -5.40
CA THR A 206 22.18 -14.19 -5.65
C THR A 206 22.07 -15.03 -4.40
N ILE A 207 20.83 -15.34 -4.01
CA ILE A 207 20.56 -16.18 -2.84
C ILE A 207 20.41 -17.61 -3.31
N SER A 208 21.23 -18.51 -2.75
CA SER A 208 21.13 -19.95 -3.04
C SER A 208 19.74 -20.49 -2.70
N LYS A 209 19.29 -21.52 -3.44
CA LYS A 209 17.97 -22.14 -3.21
C LYS A 209 17.79 -22.62 -1.77
N LYS A 210 18.82 -23.18 -1.14
CA LYS A 210 18.77 -23.65 0.27
C LYS A 210 18.41 -22.51 1.22
N TRP A 211 19.15 -21.40 1.16
CA TRP A 211 18.87 -20.22 1.99
C TRP A 211 17.53 -19.58 1.64
N ALA A 212 17.16 -19.55 0.35
CA ALA A 212 15.87 -19.01 -0.07
C ALA A 212 14.69 -19.79 0.52
N VAL A 213 14.77 -21.13 0.60
CA VAL A 213 13.74 -21.96 1.27
C VAL A 213 13.66 -21.61 2.75
N VAL A 214 14.80 -21.57 3.46
CA VAL A 214 14.83 -21.26 4.90
C VAL A 214 14.21 -19.89 5.18
N LEU A 215 14.63 -18.86 4.44
CA LEU A 215 14.09 -17.50 4.59
C LEU A 215 12.60 -17.43 4.26
N SER A 216 12.15 -18.17 3.23
CA SER A 216 10.74 -18.24 2.86
C SER A 216 9.88 -18.89 3.93
N VAL A 217 10.35 -20.00 4.52
CA VAL A 217 9.65 -20.70 5.61
C VAL A 217 9.55 -19.80 6.85
N ILE A 218 10.66 -19.18 7.26
CA ILE A 218 10.67 -18.25 8.40
C ILE A 218 9.72 -17.07 8.14
N GLY A 219 9.76 -16.47 6.94
CA GLY A 219 8.90 -15.35 6.58
C GLY A 219 7.41 -15.71 6.59
N ILE A 220 7.04 -16.87 6.03
CA ILE A 220 5.64 -17.33 6.00
C ILE A 220 5.15 -17.70 7.40
N LEU A 221 5.93 -18.47 8.16
CA LEU A 221 5.51 -18.91 9.50
C LEU A 221 5.38 -17.75 10.48
N SER A 222 6.38 -16.86 10.52
CA SER A 222 6.34 -15.69 11.41
C SER A 222 5.20 -14.73 11.06
N PHE A 223 4.95 -14.49 9.77
CA PHE A 223 3.83 -13.67 9.33
C PHE A 223 2.48 -14.30 9.66
N SER A 224 2.33 -15.61 9.42
CA SER A 224 1.10 -16.35 9.74
C SER A 224 0.83 -16.36 11.23
N ALA A 225 1.87 -16.54 12.05
CA ALA A 225 1.75 -16.48 13.51
C ALA A 225 1.23 -15.13 14.02
N VAL A 226 1.66 -14.03 13.40
CA VAL A 226 1.14 -12.69 13.72
C VAL A 226 -0.26 -12.47 13.15
N LEU A 227 -0.51 -12.86 11.90
CA LEU A 227 -1.78 -12.63 11.21
C LEU A 227 -2.94 -13.29 11.95
N PHE A 228 -2.77 -14.55 12.37
CA PHE A 228 -3.77 -15.31 13.12
C PHE A 228 -3.68 -15.14 14.64
N SER A 229 -2.91 -14.14 15.10
CA SER A 229 -2.78 -13.78 16.52
C SER A 229 -2.25 -14.91 17.44
N PHE A 230 -1.54 -15.89 16.90
CA PHE A 230 -0.78 -16.87 17.71
C PHE A 230 0.35 -16.18 18.49
N ILE A 231 0.90 -15.10 17.96
CA ILE A 231 1.89 -14.24 18.63
C ILE A 231 1.43 -12.79 18.53
N THR A 232 1.46 -12.06 19.65
CA THR A 232 1.21 -10.62 19.67
C THR A 232 2.53 -9.87 19.77
N ILE A 233 2.82 -9.03 18.78
CA ILE A 233 4.03 -8.21 18.71
C ILE A 233 3.67 -6.76 18.98
N SER A 234 4.17 -6.21 20.09
CA SER A 234 4.03 -4.78 20.43
C SER A 234 5.15 -3.93 19.84
N ASN A 235 6.34 -4.52 19.63
CA ASN A 235 7.51 -3.83 19.11
C ASN A 235 7.38 -3.58 17.59
N SER A 236 7.41 -2.30 17.20
CA SER A 236 7.26 -1.87 15.81
C SER A 236 8.37 -2.36 14.88
N LEU A 237 9.61 -2.46 15.38
CA LEU A 237 10.77 -2.94 14.61
C LEU A 237 10.70 -4.44 14.37
N LEU A 238 10.25 -5.22 15.36
CA LEU A 238 10.03 -6.65 15.17
C LEU A 238 8.90 -6.90 14.17
N MET A 239 7.82 -6.12 14.22
CA MET A 239 6.76 -6.17 13.20
C MET A 239 7.29 -5.83 11.81
N LEU A 240 8.15 -4.80 11.70
CA LEU A 240 8.82 -4.45 10.46
C LEU A 240 9.64 -5.63 9.90
N LEU A 241 10.42 -6.31 10.73
CA LEU A 241 11.20 -7.47 10.30
C LEU A 241 10.31 -8.62 9.80
N ILE A 242 9.25 -8.95 10.54
CA ILE A 242 8.32 -10.03 10.17
C ILE A 242 7.65 -9.72 8.83
N VAL A 243 7.04 -8.55 8.67
CA VAL A 243 6.37 -8.16 7.43
C VAL A 243 7.36 -8.06 6.27
N SER A 244 8.54 -7.48 6.49
CA SER A 244 9.55 -7.36 5.45
C SER A 244 10.09 -8.74 5.01
N SER A 245 10.26 -9.68 5.95
CA SER A 245 10.65 -11.06 5.63
C SER A 245 9.59 -11.80 4.80
N PHE A 246 8.31 -11.53 5.07
CA PHE A 246 7.21 -12.03 4.26
C PHE A 246 7.24 -11.47 2.84
N VAL A 247 7.45 -10.16 2.67
CA VAL A 247 7.61 -9.57 1.33
C VAL A 247 8.84 -10.14 0.61
N PHE A 248 9.94 -10.32 1.34
CA PHE A 248 11.16 -10.90 0.79
C PHE A 248 10.95 -12.33 0.26
N THR A 249 10.09 -13.10 0.91
CA THR A 249 9.70 -14.45 0.44
C THR A 249 9.15 -14.43 -0.98
N PHE A 250 8.23 -13.50 -1.29
CA PHE A 250 7.67 -13.37 -2.64
C PHE A 250 8.69 -12.86 -3.65
N LEU A 251 9.66 -12.04 -3.22
CA LEU A 251 10.79 -11.65 -4.07
C LEU A 251 11.68 -12.85 -4.39
N LEU A 252 11.95 -13.73 -3.44
CA LEU A 252 12.70 -14.97 -3.67
C LEU A 252 11.98 -15.91 -4.64
N PHE A 253 10.64 -15.95 -4.61
CA PHE A 253 9.85 -16.69 -5.60
C PHE A 253 10.08 -16.19 -7.03
N ASP A 254 10.26 -14.87 -7.23
CA ASP A 254 10.58 -14.28 -8.52
C ASP A 254 12.07 -14.44 -8.91
N TYR A 255 13.00 -14.15 -7.99
CA TYR A 255 14.44 -14.08 -8.25
C TYR A 255 15.19 -15.42 -8.18
N THR A 256 14.83 -16.31 -7.26
CA THR A 256 15.57 -17.56 -7.01
C THR A 256 14.83 -18.77 -7.55
N PHE A 257 13.51 -18.84 -7.36
CA PHE A 257 12.71 -19.99 -7.78
C PHE A 257 12.05 -19.81 -9.15
N HIS A 258 11.97 -18.58 -9.65
CA HIS A 258 11.33 -18.23 -10.93
C HIS A 258 9.91 -18.81 -11.09
N LEU A 259 9.13 -18.78 -10.01
CA LEU A 259 7.76 -19.27 -10.03
C LEU A 259 6.89 -18.37 -10.91
N LYS A 260 6.19 -18.95 -11.89
CA LYS A 260 5.39 -18.18 -12.85
C LYS A 260 4.17 -17.48 -12.21
N GLY A 261 3.67 -18.03 -11.10
CA GLY A 261 2.45 -17.55 -10.44
C GLY A 261 1.17 -17.91 -11.20
N ASN A 262 0.03 -17.88 -10.50
CA ASN A 262 -1.29 -18.10 -11.10
C ASN A 262 -1.81 -16.80 -11.76
N LYS A 263 -2.33 -16.89 -13.00
CA LYS A 263 -2.85 -15.73 -13.76
C LYS A 263 -3.94 -14.96 -13.03
N PHE A 264 -4.86 -15.65 -12.34
CA PHE A 264 -5.92 -15.02 -11.57
C PHE A 264 -5.36 -14.23 -10.37
N LEU A 265 -4.37 -14.81 -9.67
CA LEU A 265 -3.73 -14.11 -8.55
C LEU A 265 -2.92 -12.89 -9.02
N ILE A 266 -2.26 -12.99 -10.18
CA ILE A 266 -1.57 -11.84 -10.80
C ILE A 266 -2.59 -10.75 -11.14
N PHE A 267 -3.75 -11.13 -11.70
CA PHE A 267 -4.83 -10.21 -12.00
C PHE A 267 -5.33 -9.43 -10.77
N LEU A 268 -5.47 -10.10 -9.61
CA LEU A 268 -5.79 -9.41 -8.35
C LEU A 268 -4.73 -8.37 -7.97
N GLY A 269 -3.46 -8.63 -8.30
CA GLY A 269 -2.36 -7.68 -8.16
C GLY A 269 -2.44 -6.49 -9.12
N ASP A 270 -2.87 -6.71 -10.35
CA ASP A 270 -3.04 -5.66 -11.35
C ASP A 270 -4.13 -4.66 -10.93
N ILE A 271 -5.26 -5.17 -10.43
CA ILE A 271 -6.39 -4.34 -9.97
C ILE A 271 -6.22 -3.83 -8.52
N SER A 272 -5.10 -4.13 -7.85
CA SER A 272 -4.96 -3.95 -6.39
C SER A 272 -5.21 -2.51 -5.92
N TYR A 273 -4.90 -1.53 -6.76
CA TYR A 273 -5.07 -0.11 -6.42
C TYR A 273 -6.54 0.31 -6.46
N SER A 274 -7.22 -0.01 -7.57
CA SER A 274 -8.67 0.10 -7.68
C SER A 274 -9.39 -0.66 -6.55
N LEU A 275 -8.96 -1.90 -6.27
CA LEU A 275 -9.50 -2.75 -5.21
C LEU A 275 -9.37 -2.11 -3.83
N TYR A 276 -8.18 -1.60 -3.52
CA TYR A 276 -7.94 -0.88 -2.28
C TYR A 276 -8.85 0.35 -2.18
N LEU A 277 -8.96 1.19 -3.20
CA LEU A 277 -9.73 2.43 -3.09
C LEU A 277 -11.26 2.27 -3.16
N SER A 278 -11.76 1.25 -3.84
CA SER A 278 -13.20 1.10 -4.09
C SER A 278 -13.94 0.28 -3.04
N HIS A 279 -13.26 -0.53 -2.22
CA HIS A 279 -13.94 -1.36 -1.22
C HIS A 279 -14.80 -0.59 -0.19
N PRO A 280 -14.50 0.68 0.19
CA PRO A 280 -15.40 1.47 1.04
C PRO A 280 -16.79 1.70 0.42
N PHE A 281 -16.89 1.81 -0.90
CA PHE A 281 -18.17 2.04 -1.58
C PHE A 281 -19.06 0.81 -1.50
N VAL A 282 -18.46 -0.37 -1.67
CA VAL A 282 -19.20 -1.62 -1.51
C VAL A 282 -19.54 -1.85 -0.04
N GLU A 283 -18.65 -1.53 0.89
CA GLU A 283 -18.97 -1.51 2.32
C GLU A 283 -20.21 -0.65 2.60
N LEU A 284 -20.22 0.59 2.13
CA LEU A 284 -21.32 1.54 2.34
C LEU A 284 -22.64 1.03 1.74
N PHE A 285 -22.59 0.39 0.57
CA PHE A 285 -23.78 -0.21 -0.05
C PHE A 285 -24.32 -1.37 0.79
N PHE A 286 -23.44 -2.31 1.18
CA PHE A 286 -23.81 -3.53 1.89
C PHE A 286 -24.24 -3.29 3.34
N ARG A 287 -23.82 -2.18 3.98
CA ARG A 287 -24.27 -1.81 5.32
C ARG A 287 -25.78 -1.57 5.45
N ARG A 288 -26.48 -1.33 4.33
CA ARG A 288 -27.93 -1.10 4.32
C ARG A 288 -28.74 -2.37 4.53
N PHE A 289 -28.18 -3.54 4.26
CA PHE A 289 -28.85 -4.82 4.43
C PHE A 289 -28.34 -5.48 5.70
N LYS A 290 -29.24 -5.68 6.67
CA LYS A 290 -28.94 -6.46 7.86
C LYS A 290 -29.12 -7.94 7.51
N VAL A 291 -28.06 -8.70 7.66
CA VAL A 291 -28.04 -10.15 7.47
C VAL A 291 -27.62 -10.78 8.78
N GLU A 292 -28.29 -11.86 9.16
CA GLU A 292 -28.04 -12.58 10.40
C GLU A 292 -27.98 -14.09 10.16
N GLY A 293 -27.37 -14.81 11.09
CA GLY A 293 -27.25 -16.27 11.05
C GLY A 293 -26.38 -16.78 9.91
N TYR A 294 -26.71 -17.96 9.37
CA TYR A 294 -25.87 -18.68 8.39
C TYR A 294 -25.66 -17.96 7.06
N ILE A 295 -26.50 -16.96 6.73
CA ILE A 295 -26.42 -16.18 5.47
C ILE A 295 -25.23 -15.22 5.49
N ASN A 296 -24.65 -14.94 6.66
CA ASN A 296 -23.48 -14.07 6.83
C ASN A 296 -22.27 -14.49 6.00
N ILE A 297 -21.95 -15.79 5.92
CA ILE A 297 -20.80 -16.27 5.14
C ILE A 297 -21.04 -16.09 3.63
N PRO A 298 -22.15 -16.58 3.04
CA PRO A 298 -22.49 -16.29 1.64
C PRO A 298 -22.51 -14.78 1.34
N TYR A 299 -23.02 -13.96 2.26
CA TYR A 299 -23.08 -12.51 2.11
C TYR A 299 -21.69 -11.87 2.07
N PHE A 300 -20.77 -12.31 2.95
CA PHE A 300 -19.37 -11.89 2.92
C PHE A 300 -18.66 -12.29 1.62
N VAL A 301 -18.88 -13.51 1.14
CA VAL A 301 -18.31 -13.99 -0.13
C VAL A 301 -18.86 -13.18 -1.31
N LEU A 302 -20.17 -12.97 -1.37
CA LEU A 302 -20.82 -12.15 -2.40
C LEU A 302 -20.24 -10.73 -2.41
N LYS A 303 -20.04 -10.14 -1.23
CA LYS A 303 -19.44 -8.81 -1.09
C LYS A 303 -18.01 -8.76 -1.62
N LEU A 304 -17.18 -9.77 -1.32
CA LEU A 304 -15.83 -9.86 -1.88
C LEU A 304 -15.85 -9.99 -3.41
N MET A 305 -16.76 -10.81 -3.96
CA MET A 305 -16.92 -10.96 -5.40
C MET A 305 -17.31 -9.62 -6.05
N ILE A 306 -18.23 -8.86 -5.45
CA ILE A 306 -18.66 -7.56 -5.95
C ILE A 306 -17.53 -6.53 -5.85
N VAL A 307 -16.77 -6.52 -4.76
CA VAL A 307 -15.59 -5.64 -4.61
C VAL A 307 -14.55 -5.92 -5.69
N ILE A 308 -14.26 -7.19 -5.97
CA ILE A 308 -13.34 -7.58 -7.05
C ILE A 308 -13.91 -7.15 -8.41
N ALA A 309 -15.21 -7.33 -8.65
CA ALA A 309 -15.86 -6.94 -9.91
C ALA A 309 -15.83 -5.42 -10.13
N VAL A 310 -16.16 -4.62 -9.11
CA VAL A 310 -16.10 -3.15 -9.15
C VAL A 310 -14.65 -2.70 -9.37
N ALA A 311 -13.69 -3.30 -8.66
CA ALA A 311 -12.28 -3.00 -8.83
C ALA A 311 -11.77 -3.30 -10.24
N ALA A 312 -12.19 -4.44 -10.81
CA ALA A 312 -11.86 -4.82 -12.18
C ALA A 312 -12.45 -3.84 -13.20
N PHE A 313 -13.71 -3.44 -13.01
CA PHE A 313 -14.36 -2.43 -13.84
C PHE A 313 -13.62 -1.09 -13.78
N LEU A 314 -13.35 -0.57 -12.58
CA LEU A 314 -12.59 0.68 -12.42
C LEU A 314 -11.20 0.57 -13.03
N TYR A 315 -10.51 -0.56 -12.85
CA TYR A 315 -9.19 -0.76 -13.42
C TYR A 315 -9.18 -0.68 -14.95
N TYR A 316 -10.00 -1.47 -15.63
CA TYR A 316 -9.97 -1.55 -17.10
C TYR A 316 -10.60 -0.34 -17.79
N PHE A 317 -11.65 0.24 -17.22
CA PHE A 317 -12.39 1.32 -17.87
C PHE A 317 -11.96 2.71 -17.44
N VAL A 318 -11.35 2.87 -16.27
CA VAL A 318 -11.00 4.17 -15.69
C VAL A 318 -9.50 4.28 -15.47
N GLU A 319 -8.95 3.52 -14.51
CA GLU A 319 -7.55 3.63 -14.06
C GLU A 319 -6.57 3.48 -15.23
N LYS A 320 -6.68 2.37 -15.98
CA LYS A 320 -5.77 2.03 -17.07
C LYS A 320 -5.85 3.04 -18.20
N LYS A 321 -7.07 3.37 -18.66
CA LYS A 321 -7.30 4.30 -19.78
C LYS A 321 -6.80 5.70 -19.46
N ILE A 322 -7.13 6.23 -18.28
CA ILE A 322 -6.68 7.56 -17.87
C ILE A 322 -5.14 7.57 -17.73
N THR A 323 -4.56 6.53 -17.14
CA THR A 323 -3.10 6.42 -17.00
C THR A 323 -2.40 6.41 -18.35
N GLU A 324 -2.89 5.62 -19.31
CA GLU A 324 -2.31 5.51 -20.65
C GLU A 324 -2.44 6.83 -21.43
N TYR A 325 -3.63 7.46 -21.39
CA TYR A 325 -3.88 8.76 -22.01
C TYR A 325 -2.95 9.85 -21.47
N LEU A 326 -2.85 9.98 -20.14
CA LEU A 326 -2.03 11.01 -19.51
C LEU A 326 -0.54 10.75 -19.73
N LYS A 327 -0.08 9.50 -19.74
CA LYS A 327 1.31 9.17 -20.07
C LYS A 327 1.68 9.61 -21.49
N HIS A 328 0.80 9.33 -22.45
CA HIS A 328 0.99 9.77 -23.84
C HIS A 328 0.97 11.31 -23.94
N ARG A 329 -0.01 11.97 -23.32
CA ARG A 329 -0.15 13.44 -23.37
C ARG A 329 1.02 14.19 -22.76
N PHE A 330 1.59 13.68 -21.67
CA PHE A 330 2.67 14.35 -20.93
C PHE A 330 4.07 13.82 -21.24
N ASN A 331 4.22 12.96 -22.26
CA ASN A 331 5.46 12.26 -22.62
C ASN A 331 6.15 11.64 -21.39
N ALA A 332 5.34 11.04 -20.52
CA ALA A 332 5.76 10.56 -19.19
C ALA A 332 6.21 9.11 -19.22
#